data_AF-A0A4Q7IHV3-F1
#
_entry.id   AF-A0A4Q7IHV3-F1
#
_cell.length_a   1.000
_cell.length_b   1.000
_cell.length_c   1.000
_cell.angle_alpha   90.00
_cell.angle_beta   90.00
_cell.angle_gamma   90.00
#
_symmetry.space_group_name_H-M   'P 1'
#
loop_
_entity.id
_entity.type
_entity.pdbx_description
1 polymer ?
#
loop_
_entity_poly.entity_id
_entity_poly.type
_entity_poly.pdbx_seq_one_letter_code
_entity_poly.pdbx_strand_id
1 'polypeptide(L)'
;NCPDIRNTKVIDVYHALRDYGVNVNIYDSWAKEDEVYREYGVKLVSSLYQKKYDAIVLAVSHNEFKKIDLIRLKNNNGVVYDVKGFLNENLIDKTL
;
A
#
# COMPACT_ATOMS: atom_id res chain seq x y z
N ASN A 1 5.25 12.67 4.30
CA ASN A 1 4.15 12.66 5.28
C ASN A 1 3.15 13.74 4.91
N CYS A 2 2.12 13.40 4.14
CA CYS A 2 1.03 14.32 3.79
C CYS A 2 -0.29 13.53 3.82
N PRO A 3 -1.32 13.95 4.57
CA PRO A 3 -2.59 13.23 4.65
C PRO A 3 -3.53 13.53 3.47
N ASP A 4 -3.13 14.37 2.51
CA ASP A 4 -4.03 14.75 1.41
C ASP A 4 -4.22 13.59 0.43
N ILE A 5 -5.40 12.98 0.50
CA ILE A 5 -5.81 11.88 -0.35
C ILE A 5 -6.30 12.36 -1.73
N ARG A 6 -6.63 13.65 -1.90
CA ARG A 6 -7.40 14.15 -3.06
C ARG A 6 -6.64 14.13 -4.38
N ASN A 7 -5.31 14.11 -4.32
CA ASN A 7 -4.41 14.10 -5.48
C ASN A 7 -3.57 12.82 -5.57
N THR A 8 -4.04 11.73 -4.96
CA THR A 8 -3.26 10.51 -4.89
C THR A 8 -3.46 9.63 -6.12
N LYS A 9 -2.39 9.42 -6.90
CA LYS A 9 -2.36 8.42 -8.01
C LYS A 9 -2.49 6.98 -7.51
N VAL A 10 -2.51 6.77 -6.19
CA VAL A 10 -2.71 5.46 -5.56
C VAL A 10 -4.08 4.87 -5.91
N ILE A 11 -5.09 5.73 -6.05
CA ILE A 11 -6.45 5.28 -6.42
C ILE A 11 -6.49 4.75 -7.86
N ASP A 12 -5.76 5.37 -8.79
CA ASP A 12 -5.65 4.88 -10.17
C ASP A 12 -5.01 3.48 -10.21
N VAL A 13 -3.94 3.28 -9.43
CA VAL A 13 -3.29 1.97 -9.28
C VAL A 13 -4.25 0.94 -8.67
N TYR A 14 -5.02 1.34 -7.65
CA TYR A 14 -6.04 0.48 -7.05
C TYR A 14 -7.08 0.03 -8.08
N HIS A 15 -7.67 0.95 -8.84
CA HIS A 15 -8.68 0.61 -9.85
C HIS A 15 -8.10 -0.28 -10.94
N ALA A 16 -6.92 0.04 -11.47
CA ALA A 16 -6.26 -0.80 -12.47
C ALA A 16 -6.07 -2.24 -11.96
N LEU A 17 -5.54 -2.43 -10.76
CA LEU A 17 -5.35 -3.76 -10.18
C LEU A 17 -6.69 -4.50 -9.98
N ARG A 18 -7.74 -3.80 -9.56
CA ARG A 18 -9.09 -4.37 -9.40
C ARG A 18 -9.68 -4.80 -10.74
N ASP A 19 -9.46 -4.03 -11.80
CA ASP A 19 -9.92 -4.34 -13.15
C ASP A 19 -9.23 -5.60 -13.72
N TYR A 20 -7.98 -5.85 -13.33
CA TYR A 20 -7.28 -7.11 -13.60
C TYR A 20 -7.75 -8.29 -12.73
N GLY A 21 -8.76 -8.10 -11.88
CA GLY A 21 -9.31 -9.14 -11.00
C GLY A 21 -8.49 -9.40 -9.73
N VAL A 22 -7.55 -8.51 -9.39
CA VAL A 22 -6.72 -8.65 -8.19
C VAL A 22 -7.52 -8.26 -6.94
N ASN A 23 -7.29 -8.97 -5.84
CA ASN A 23 -7.82 -8.57 -4.54
C ASN A 23 -6.88 -7.57 -3.87
N VAL A 24 -7.30 -6.31 -3.76
CA VAL A 24 -6.45 -5.20 -3.32
C VAL A 24 -6.92 -4.68 -1.97
N ASN A 25 -5.98 -4.53 -1.05
CA ASN A 25 -6.19 -3.83 0.22
C ASN A 25 -5.30 -2.60 0.29
N ILE A 26 -5.86 -1.49 0.75
CA ILE A 26 -5.12 -0.25 0.97
C ILE A 26 -4.99 -0.01 2.46
N TYR A 27 -3.77 0.29 2.90
CA TYR A 27 -3.47 0.72 4.27
C TYR A 27 -2.79 2.09 4.20
N ASP A 28 -3.30 3.04 4.97
CA ASP A 28 -2.64 4.31 5.22
C ASP A 28 -2.95 4.74 6.65
N SER A 29 -1.92 5.04 7.44
CA SER A 29 -2.08 5.46 8.83
C SER A 29 -2.53 6.92 8.98
N TRP A 30 -2.43 7.72 7.92
CA TRP A 30 -2.81 9.14 7.91
C TRP A 30 -4.17 9.40 7.28
N ALA A 31 -4.64 8.50 6.41
CA ALA A 31 -5.92 8.65 5.73
C ALA A 31 -7.09 8.22 6.62
N LYS A 32 -8.18 8.98 6.60
CA LYS A 32 -9.42 8.62 7.30
C LYS A 32 -10.27 7.71 6.42
N GLU A 33 -10.64 6.55 6.95
CA GLU A 33 -11.44 5.56 6.22
C GLU A 33 -12.74 6.15 5.65
N ASP A 34 -13.50 6.90 6.45
CA ASP A 34 -14.75 7.55 6.04
C ASP A 34 -14.58 8.56 4.90
N GLU A 35 -13.42 9.23 4.84
CA GLU A 35 -13.10 10.22 3.82
C GLU A 35 -12.73 9.52 2.51
N VAL A 36 -11.85 8.52 2.57
CA VAL A 36 -11.47 7.71 1.41
C VAL A 36 -12.67 6.97 0.82
N TYR A 37 -13.54 6.42 1.66
CA TYR A 37 -14.74 5.73 1.19
C TYR A 37 -15.73 6.69 0.53
N ARG A 38 -15.90 7.91 1.06
CA ARG A 38 -16.81 8.91 0.49
C ARG A 38 -16.31 9.45 -0.84
N GLU A 39 -15.01 9.72 -0.95
CA GLU A 39 -14.41 10.30 -2.16
C GLU A 39 -14.19 9.26 -3.26
N TYR A 40 -13.78 8.03 -2.90
CA TYR A 40 -13.32 7.02 -3.86
C TYR A 40 -14.08 5.69 -3.81
N GLY A 41 -14.97 5.48 -2.83
CA GLY A 41 -15.65 4.19 -2.64
C GLY A 41 -14.71 3.06 -2.16
N VAL A 42 -13.48 3.39 -1.75
CA VAL A 42 -12.46 2.41 -1.37
C VAL A 42 -12.42 2.25 0.15
N LYS A 43 -12.38 0.99 0.61
CA LYS A 43 -12.23 0.67 2.03
C LYS A 43 -10.76 0.51 2.40
N LEU A 44 -10.35 1.19 3.45
CA LEU A 44 -9.03 1.02 4.05
C LEU A 44 -9.04 -0.15 5.03
N VAL A 45 -7.93 -0.87 5.14
CA VAL A 45 -7.72 -1.80 6.25
C VAL A 45 -7.15 -1.05 7.43
N SER A 46 -7.67 -1.30 8.63
CA SER A 46 -7.25 -0.62 9.87
C SER A 46 -6.07 -1.30 10.57
N SER A 47 -5.76 -2.55 10.20
CA SER A 47 -4.73 -3.35 10.86
C SER A 47 -3.85 -4.09 9.85
N LEU A 48 -2.55 -4.00 10.08
CA LEU A 48 -1.55 -4.80 9.40
C LEU A 48 -1.40 -6.17 10.09
N TYR A 49 -0.85 -7.16 9.37
CA TYR A 49 -0.53 -8.50 9.88
C TYR A 49 -1.69 -9.47 10.12
N GLN A 50 -2.92 -9.12 9.78
CA GLN A 50 -4.05 -10.09 9.83
C GLN A 50 -3.94 -11.16 8.74
N LYS A 51 -3.23 -10.85 7.65
CA LYS A 51 -2.96 -11.75 6.54
C LYS A 51 -1.65 -11.37 5.87
N LYS A 52 -1.19 -12.28 5.02
CA LYS A 52 -0.03 -12.07 4.17
C LYS A 52 -0.45 -11.75 2.74
N TYR A 53 0.45 -11.10 2.01
CA TYR A 53 0.22 -10.64 0.65
C TYR A 53 1.25 -11.23 -0.32
N ASP A 54 0.79 -11.53 -1.53
CA ASP A 54 1.65 -11.98 -2.64
C ASP A 54 2.33 -10.80 -3.35
N ALA A 55 1.78 -9.59 -3.21
CA ALA A 55 2.40 -8.37 -3.68
C ALA A 55 2.16 -7.24 -2.68
N ILE A 56 3.21 -6.48 -2.38
CA ILE A 56 3.15 -5.28 -1.54
C ILE A 56 3.69 -4.12 -2.37
N VAL A 57 2.87 -3.08 -2.56
CA VAL A 57 3.25 -1.89 -3.31
C VAL A 57 3.33 -0.71 -2.35
N LEU A 58 4.53 -0.15 -2.20
CA LEU A 58 4.70 1.11 -1.49
C LEU A 58 4.47 2.27 -2.46
N ALA A 59 3.32 2.91 -2.33
CA ALA A 59 2.92 3.99 -3.23
C ALA A 59 3.21 5.40 -2.67
N VAL A 60 3.42 5.53 -1.34
CA VAL A 60 3.79 6.80 -0.69
C VAL A 60 4.90 6.61 0.35
N SER A 61 5.69 7.65 0.57
CA SER A 61 6.90 7.63 1.42
C SER A 61 6.62 8.16 2.82
N HIS A 62 5.69 7.53 3.55
CA HIS A 62 5.42 7.89 4.95
C HIS A 62 6.44 7.23 5.88
N ASN A 63 7.05 8.01 6.79
CA ASN A 63 8.09 7.50 7.69
C ASN A 63 7.62 6.34 8.58
N GLU A 64 6.32 6.25 8.86
CA GLU A 64 5.68 5.14 9.55
C GLU A 64 5.89 3.81 8.83
N PHE A 65 5.97 3.82 7.51
CA PHE A 65 6.14 2.60 6.72
C PHE A 65 7.53 1.98 6.84
N LYS A 66 8.55 2.74 7.26
CA LYS A 66 9.87 2.18 7.61
C LYS A 66 9.83 1.28 8.83
N LYS A 67 8.82 1.43 9.69
CA LYS A 67 8.65 0.64 10.91
C LYS A 67 7.80 -0.61 10.68
N ILE A 68 7.25 -0.78 9.48
CA ILE A 68 6.43 -1.94 9.13
C ILE A 68 7.35 -3.13 8.84
N ASP A 69 7.05 -4.28 9.43
CA ASP A 69 7.73 -5.54 9.15
C ASP A 69 7.15 -6.16 7.87
N LEU A 70 7.74 -5.77 6.74
CA LEU A 70 7.34 -6.27 5.43
C LEU A 70 7.54 -7.78 5.29
N ILE A 71 8.55 -8.35 5.96
CA ILE A 71 8.82 -9.80 5.91
C ILE A 71 7.65 -10.57 6.51
N ARG A 72 7.08 -10.08 7.62
CA ARG A 72 5.90 -10.68 8.24
C ARG A 72 4.63 -10.52 7.40
N LEU A 73 4.50 -9.41 6.66
CA LEU A 73 3.36 -9.12 5.78
C LEU A 73 3.43 -9.85 4.44
N LYS A 74 4.61 -10.29 4.01
CA LYS A 74 4.83 -10.94 2.72
C LYS A 74 4.67 -12.45 2.81
N ASN A 75 4.11 -13.05 1.76
CA ASN A 75 4.24 -14.49 1.53
C ASN A 75 5.66 -14.84 1.06
N ASN A 76 6.04 -16.12 1.15
CA ASN A 76 7.40 -16.56 0.81
C ASN A 76 7.81 -16.19 -0.62
N ASN A 77 6.88 -16.32 -1.58
CA ASN A 77 7.09 -15.94 -2.99
C ASN A 77 6.51 -14.57 -3.34
N GLY A 78 6.16 -13.77 -2.32
CA GLY A 78 5.59 -12.46 -2.56
C GLY A 78 6.63 -11.45 -3.01
N VAL A 79 6.18 -10.41 -3.70
CA VAL A 79 7.04 -9.32 -4.20
C VAL A 79 6.79 -8.01 -3.46
N VAL A 80 7.85 -7.25 -3.20
CA VAL A 80 7.78 -5.88 -2.68
C VAL A 80 8.23 -4.91 -3.75
N TYR A 81 7.32 -4.00 -4.11
CA TYR A 81 7.55 -2.97 -5.10
C TYR A 81 7.54 -1.59 -4.46
N ASP A 82 8.63 -0.84 -4.62
CA ASP A 82 8.74 0.52 -4.09
C ASP A 82 8.78 1.54 -5.22
N VAL A 83 7.70 2.30 -5.36
CA VAL A 83 7.54 3.32 -6.41
C VAL A 83 8.41 4.55 -6.14
N LYS A 84 8.90 4.74 -4.91
CA LYS A 84 9.60 5.95 -4.47
C LYS A 84 11.05 5.72 -4.03
N GLY A 85 11.52 4.47 -3.99
CA GLY A 85 12.87 4.13 -3.51
C GLY A 85 13.09 4.53 -2.05
N PHE A 86 12.07 4.36 -1.23
CA PHE A 86 12.01 4.81 0.16
C PHE A 86 12.41 3.72 1.18
N LEU A 87 12.20 2.46 0.83
CA LEU A 87 12.52 1.28 1.63
C LEU A 87 13.98 0.86 1.47
N ASN A 88 14.44 0.03 2.40
CA ASN A 88 15.79 -0.53 2.36
C ASN A 88 15.91 -1.53 1.20
N GLU A 89 17.01 -1.47 0.46
CA GLU A 89 17.29 -2.33 -0.70
C GLU A 89 17.18 -3.83 -0.41
N ASN A 90 17.47 -4.25 0.82
CA ASN A 90 17.37 -5.65 1.21
C ASN A 90 15.92 -6.17 1.35
N LEU A 91 14.93 -5.29 1.31
CA LEU A 91 13.50 -5.61 1.49
C LEU A 91 12.69 -5.46 0.21
N ILE A 92 13.30 -5.00 -0.89
CA ILE A 92 12.62 -4.67 -2.15
C ILE A 92 13.07 -5.61 -3.26
N ASP A 93 12.11 -6.08 -4.04
CA ASP A 93 12.40 -6.92 -5.22
C ASP A 93 12.63 -6.04 -6.47
N LYS A 94 12.02 -4.84 -6.52
CA LYS A 94 12.22 -3.87 -7.61
C LYS A 94 11.80 -2.45 -7.21
N THR A 95 12.48 -1.46 -7.80
CA THR A 95 12.12 -0.02 -7.77
C THR A 95 11.85 0.48 -9.20
N LEU A 96 11.19 1.63 -9.32
CA LEU A 96 11.06 2.35 -10.60
C LEU A 96 12.15 3.42 -10.74
#